data_AF-A0AAU7CNU5-F1
#
_entry.id   AF-A0AAU7CNU5-F1
#
_cell.length_a   1.000
_cell.length_b   1.000
_cell.length_c   1.000
_cell.angle_alpha   90.00
_cell.angle_beta   90.00
_cell.angle_gamma   90.00
#
_symmetry.space_group_name_H-M   'P 1'
#
loop_
_entity.id
_entity.type
_entity.pdbx_description
1 polymer ?
#
loop_
_entity_poly.entity_id
_entity_poly.type
_entity_poly.pdbx_seq_one_letter_code
_entity_poly.pdbx_strand_id
1 'polypeptide(L)'
;MATEPQIRETAARCVSCMVCYVSSGRMSQVKRVMTAELKETTPFVLGCGVSDSELDESILGPIEAGLVARYGPAEGLKLSQEFAGFFRSNGLTGSRPVPAPPPA
;
A
#
# COMPACT_ATOMS: atom_id res chain seq x y z
N MET A 1 6.13 -17.71 -3.94
CA MET A 1 6.57 -16.52 -4.71
C MET A 1 5.36 -15.98 -5.43
N ALA A 2 5.02 -14.69 -5.28
CA ALA A 2 4.08 -14.06 -6.21
C ALA A 2 4.69 -14.09 -7.60
N THR A 3 3.83 -14.31 -8.58
CA THR A 3 4.17 -14.13 -9.97
C THR A 3 4.00 -12.66 -10.35
N GLU A 4 4.84 -12.15 -11.23
CA GLU A 4 4.76 -10.78 -11.78
C GLU A 4 3.34 -10.30 -12.16
N PRO A 5 2.46 -11.14 -12.78
CA PRO A 5 1.06 -10.76 -13.02
C PRO A 5 0.26 -10.49 -11.75
N GLN A 6 0.50 -11.23 -10.66
CA GLN A 6 -0.20 -11.03 -9.39
C GLN A 6 0.22 -9.70 -8.75
N ILE A 7 1.51 -9.35 -8.82
CA ILE A 7 2.01 -8.06 -8.33
C ILE A 7 1.36 -6.90 -9.09
N ARG A 8 1.28 -6.99 -10.43
CA ARG A 8 0.62 -5.97 -11.26
C ARG A 8 -0.88 -5.87 -10.98
N GLU A 9 -1.56 -7.00 -10.78
CA GLU A 9 -2.98 -7.00 -10.43
C GLU A 9 -3.22 -6.37 -9.05
N THR A 10 -2.39 -6.70 -8.05
CA THR A 10 -2.44 -6.07 -6.72
C THR A 10 -2.23 -4.57 -6.82
N ALA A 11 -1.22 -4.11 -7.57
CA ALA A 11 -0.98 -2.68 -7.79
C ALA A 11 -2.17 -1.99 -8.47
N ALA A 12 -2.76 -2.60 -9.51
CA ALA A 12 -3.92 -2.07 -10.21
C ALA A 12 -5.15 -1.95 -9.28
N ARG A 13 -5.39 -2.96 -8.42
CA ARG A 13 -6.45 -2.91 -7.40
C ARG A 13 -6.20 -1.78 -6.39
N CYS A 14 -4.96 -1.61 -5.93
CA CYS A 14 -4.59 -0.53 -5.00
C CYS A 14 -4.83 0.85 -5.61
N VAL A 15 -4.41 1.06 -6.87
CA VAL A 15 -4.68 2.31 -7.62
C VAL A 15 -6.18 2.53 -7.76
N SER A 16 -6.96 1.49 -8.09
CA SER A 16 -8.41 1.60 -8.20
C SER A 16 -9.07 1.99 -6.87
N CYS A 17 -8.63 1.40 -5.75
CA CYS A 17 -9.13 1.75 -4.42
C CYS A 17 -8.81 3.21 -4.05
N MET A 18 -7.58 3.66 -4.34
CA MET A 18 -7.18 5.06 -4.11
C MET A 18 -8.00 6.03 -4.95
N VAL A 19 -8.28 5.67 -6.21
CA VAL A 19 -9.12 6.48 -7.09
C VAL A 19 -10.56 6.55 -6.55
N CYS A 20 -11.15 5.42 -6.13
CA CYS A 20 -12.46 5.43 -5.47
C CYS A 20 -12.48 6.29 -4.19
N TYR A 21 -11.43 6.21 -3.38
CA TYR A 21 -11.27 7.03 -2.18
C TYR A 21 -11.22 8.53 -2.52
N VAL A 22 -10.41 8.93 -3.50
CA VAL A 22 -10.34 10.33 -3.95
C VAL A 22 -11.67 10.79 -4.55
N SER A 23 -12.28 9.99 -5.42
CA SER A 23 -13.57 10.29 -6.06
C SER A 23 -14.73 10.38 -5.06
N SER A 24 -14.66 9.68 -3.93
CA SER A 24 -15.64 9.80 -2.85
C SER A 24 -15.50 11.09 -2.03
N GLY A 25 -14.50 11.93 -2.30
CA GLY A 25 -14.16 13.07 -1.45
C GLY A 25 -13.45 12.65 -0.15
N ARG A 26 -12.66 11.56 -0.21
CA ARG A 26 -11.88 11.04 0.92
C ARG A 26 -12.73 10.66 2.13
N MET A 27 -13.92 10.10 1.88
CA MET A 27 -14.86 9.72 2.94
C MET A 27 -14.25 8.67 3.88
N SER A 28 -14.46 8.85 5.18
CA SER A 28 -14.01 7.92 6.22
C SER A 28 -14.51 6.49 6.02
N GLN A 29 -15.71 6.31 5.45
CA GLN A 29 -16.27 5.00 5.11
C GLN A 29 -15.47 4.32 4.00
N VAL A 30 -15.16 5.05 2.92
CA VAL A 30 -14.37 4.51 1.80
C VAL A 30 -12.93 4.24 2.22
N LYS A 31 -12.37 5.06 3.12
CA LYS A 31 -11.08 4.79 3.76
C LYS A 31 -11.06 3.46 4.53
N ARG A 32 -12.14 3.14 5.26
CA ARG A 32 -12.25 1.85 5.97
C ARG A 32 -12.34 0.67 5.02
N VAL A 33 -13.14 0.79 3.95
CA VAL A 33 -13.26 -0.24 2.90
C VAL A 33 -11.90 -0.46 2.23
N MET A 34 -11.24 0.61 1.80
CA MET A 34 -9.88 0.55 1.24
C MET A 34 -8.90 -0.10 2.21
N THR A 35 -8.96 0.24 3.50
CA THR A 35 -8.08 -0.38 4.51
C THR A 35 -8.33 -1.87 4.66
N ALA A 36 -9.59 -2.32 4.57
CA ALA A 36 -9.94 -3.73 4.63
C ALA A 36 -9.42 -4.49 3.41
N GLU A 37 -9.63 -3.95 2.20
CA GLU A 37 -9.10 -4.50 0.94
C GLU A 37 -7.57 -4.63 0.98
N LEU A 38 -6.88 -3.60 1.49
CA LEU A 38 -5.43 -3.61 1.64
C LEU A 38 -4.96 -4.66 2.64
N LYS A 39 -5.70 -4.84 3.74
CA LYS A 39 -5.45 -5.91 4.73
C LYS A 39 -5.65 -7.31 4.15
N GLU A 40 -6.57 -7.51 3.21
CA GLU A 40 -6.72 -8.80 2.54
C GLU A 40 -5.58 -9.08 1.55
N THR A 41 -5.06 -8.05 0.88
CA THR A 41 -3.86 -8.18 0.05
C THR A 41 -2.57 -8.30 0.86
N THR A 42 -2.59 -7.95 2.15
CA THR A 42 -1.42 -7.98 3.04
C THR A 42 -0.73 -9.33 3.17
N PRO A 43 -1.44 -10.43 3.48
CA PRO A 43 -0.81 -11.75 3.57
C PRO A 43 -0.27 -12.21 2.21
N PHE A 44 -0.84 -11.73 1.10
CA PHE A 44 -0.29 -12.00 -0.23
C PHE A 44 1.07 -11.31 -0.39
N VAL A 45 1.15 -10.03 -0.03
CA VAL A 45 2.37 -9.23 -0.07
C VAL A 45 3.47 -9.75 0.87
N LEU A 46 3.13 -10.02 2.14
CA LEU A 46 4.05 -10.56 3.14
C LEU A 46 4.45 -12.01 2.84
N GLY A 47 3.52 -12.82 2.31
CA GLY A 47 3.75 -14.22 1.95
C GLY A 47 4.64 -14.42 0.73
N CYS A 48 4.96 -13.35 0.01
CA CYS A 48 5.87 -13.41 -1.13
C CYS A 48 7.36 -13.38 -0.73
N GLY A 49 7.68 -13.21 0.56
CA GLY A 49 9.07 -13.15 1.04
C GLY A 49 9.84 -11.94 0.52
N VAL A 50 9.09 -10.90 0.14
CA VAL A 50 9.58 -9.68 -0.49
C VAL A 50 10.10 -8.77 0.62
N SER A 51 11.36 -8.35 0.50
CA SER A 51 11.97 -7.40 1.44
C SER A 51 11.19 -6.08 1.45
N ASP A 52 11.21 -5.30 2.54
CA ASP A 52 10.56 -3.97 2.56
C ASP A 52 11.00 -3.08 1.37
N SER A 53 12.25 -3.20 0.91
CA SER A 53 12.74 -2.48 -0.27
C SER A 53 12.15 -2.98 -1.59
N GLU A 54 12.02 -4.30 -1.75
CA GLU A 54 11.41 -4.88 -2.95
C GLU A 54 9.90 -4.65 -2.99
N LEU A 55 9.27 -4.47 -1.82
CA LEU A 55 7.88 -4.08 -1.67
C LEU A 55 7.64 -2.65 -2.19
N ASP A 56 8.51 -1.73 -1.78
CA ASP A 56 8.50 -0.35 -2.25
C ASP A 56 8.64 -0.29 -3.78
N GLU A 57 9.60 -1.02 -4.35
CA GLU A 57 9.80 -1.00 -5.81
C GLU A 57 8.73 -1.76 -6.60
N SER A 58 8.30 -2.94 -6.12
CA SER A 58 7.41 -3.82 -6.89
C SER A 58 5.93 -3.47 -6.75
N ILE A 59 5.52 -2.84 -5.65
CA ILE A 59 4.12 -2.50 -5.38
C ILE A 59 3.91 -0.99 -5.30
N LEU A 60 4.72 -0.27 -4.51
CA LEU A 60 4.52 1.18 -4.37
C LEU A 60 4.91 1.95 -5.64
N GLY A 61 5.97 1.53 -6.35
CA GLY A 61 6.38 2.11 -7.63
C GLY A 61 5.26 2.12 -8.70
N PRO A 62 4.65 0.97 -9.03
CA PRO A 62 3.53 0.92 -9.97
C PRO A 62 2.29 1.69 -9.50
N ILE A 63 2.03 1.75 -8.19
CA ILE A 63 0.93 2.53 -7.63
C ILE A 63 1.18 4.02 -7.81
N GLU A 64 2.38 4.50 -7.49
CA GLU A 64 2.78 5.89 -7.71
C GLU A 64 2.66 6.26 -9.19
N ALA A 65 3.23 5.46 -10.09
CA ALA A 65 3.13 5.69 -11.52
C ALA A 65 1.67 5.77 -11.98
N GLY A 66 0.80 4.88 -11.47
CA GLY A 66 -0.64 4.88 -11.77
C GLY A 66 -1.37 6.12 -11.25
N LEU A 67 -1.01 6.62 -10.07
CA LEU A 67 -1.59 7.84 -9.49
C LEU A 67 -1.08 9.11 -10.19
N VAL A 68 0.21 9.16 -10.50
CA VAL A 68 0.82 10.26 -11.27
C VAL A 68 0.22 10.36 -12.67
N ALA A 69 -0.01 9.22 -13.34
CA ALA A 69 -0.65 9.20 -14.65
C ALA A 69 -2.10 9.74 -14.62
N ARG A 70 -2.81 9.63 -13.50
CA ARG A 70 -4.22 10.05 -13.37
C ARG A 70 -4.39 11.47 -12.83
N TYR A 71 -3.60 11.85 -11.83
CA TYR A 71 -3.76 13.11 -11.09
C TYR A 71 -2.61 14.11 -11.34
N GLY A 72 -1.63 13.72 -12.14
CA GLY A 72 -0.43 14.51 -12.40
C GLY A 72 0.66 14.31 -11.33
N PRO A 73 1.89 14.81 -11.59
CA PRO A 73 3.06 14.51 -10.76
C PRO A 73 2.90 14.94 -9.29
N ALA A 74 2.43 16.17 -9.06
CA ALA A 74 2.35 16.72 -7.71
C ALA A 74 1.26 16.06 -6.86
N GLU A 75 0.07 15.85 -7.42
CA GLU A 75 -1.04 15.25 -6.67
C GLU A 75 -0.90 13.73 -6.59
N GLY A 76 -0.41 13.08 -7.66
CA GLY A 76 -0.14 11.64 -7.68
C GLY A 76 0.89 11.23 -6.63
N LEU A 77 1.97 12.01 -6.46
CA LEU A 77 3.00 11.76 -5.45
C LEU A 77 2.48 11.98 -4.02
N LYS A 78 1.60 12.97 -3.81
CA LYS A 78 0.93 13.13 -2.49
C LYS A 78 0.04 11.95 -2.17
N LEU A 79 -0.72 11.46 -3.16
CA LEU A 79 -1.61 10.32 -2.99
C LEU A 79 -0.81 9.02 -2.76
N SER A 80 0.34 8.83 -3.43
CA SER A 80 1.20 7.67 -3.18
C SER A 80 1.78 7.69 -1.76
N GLN A 81 2.18 8.86 -1.25
CA GLN A 81 2.62 9.02 0.14
C GLN A 81 1.49 8.78 1.14
N GLU A 82 0.27 9.28 0.88
CA GLU A 82 -0.91 9.03 1.71
C GLU A 82 -1.22 7.51 1.75
N PHE A 83 -1.14 6.84 0.60
CA PHE A 83 -1.29 5.40 0.50
C PHE A 83 -0.21 4.63 1.28
N ALA A 84 1.06 4.99 1.11
CA ALA A 84 2.16 4.39 1.87
C ALA A 84 1.99 4.60 3.39
N GLY A 85 1.43 5.74 3.81
CA GLY A 85 1.05 5.99 5.19
C GLY A 85 -0.02 5.03 5.72
N PHE A 86 -1.04 4.72 4.90
CA PHE A 86 -2.04 3.70 5.23
C PHE A 86 -1.44 2.30 5.29
N PHE A 87 -0.52 1.98 4.38
CA PHE A 87 0.19 0.71 4.38
C PHE A 87 0.97 0.54 5.70
N ARG A 88 1.83 1.51 6.07
CA ARG A 88 2.62 1.48 7.30
C ARG A 88 1.75 1.41 8.57
N SER A 89 0.70 2.24 8.63
CA SER A 89 -0.18 2.33 9.81
C SER A 89 -1.01 1.06 10.04
N ASN A 90 -1.20 0.23 9.01
CA ASN A 90 -1.92 -1.03 9.10
C ASN A 90 -1.01 -2.25 9.32
N GLY A 91 0.26 -2.04 9.65
CA GLY A 91 1.18 -3.11 10.08
C GLY A 91 1.77 -3.93 8.95
N LEU A 92 1.79 -3.40 7.73
CA LEU A 92 2.32 -4.07 6.54
C LEU A 92 3.83 -3.93 6.37
N THR A 93 4.40 -2.84 6.86
CA THR A 93 5.85 -2.70 7.03
C THR A 93 6.16 -3.15 8.44
N GLY A 94 7.01 -4.16 8.59
CA GLY A 94 7.38 -4.73 9.87
C GLY A 94 8.18 -3.77 10.76
N SER A 95 7.54 -2.73 11.30
CA SER A 95 7.99 -2.14 12.56
C SER A 95 7.59 -3.09 13.67
N ARG A 96 8.30 -4.23 13.74
CA ARG A 96 8.32 -5.07 14.92
C ARG A 96 8.66 -4.14 16.09
N PRO A 97 7.85 -4.06 17.16
CA PRO A 97 8.32 -3.43 18.38
C PRO A 97 9.61 -4.15 18.75
N VAL A 98 10.73 -3.43 18.83
CA VAL A 98 11.96 -3.99 19.38
C VAL A 98 11.58 -4.53 20.77
N PRO A 99 11.67 -5.85 21.02
CA PRO A 99 11.40 -6.36 22.36
C PRO A 99 12.42 -5.71 23.29
N ALA A 100 11.92 -5.00 24.30
CA ALA A 100 12.78 -4.39 25.31
C ALA A 100 13.70 -5.47 25.90
N PRO A 101 15.00 -5.17 26.11
CA PRO A 101 15.90 -6.13 26.73
C PRO A 101 15.35 -6.53 28.10
N PRO A 102 15.46 -7.81 28.49
CA PRO A 102 14.99 -8.25 29.80
C PRO A 102 15.74 -7.48 30.91
N PRO A 103 15.06 -7.18 32.03
CA PRO A 103 15.72 -6.54 33.17
C PRO A 103 16.85 -7.44 33.68
N ALA A 104 17.97 -6.81 34.01
CA ALA A 104 19.17 -7.43 34.55
C ALA A 104 18.96 -8.06 35.93
#